data_AF-A0A8T5NK19-F1
#
_entry.id   AF-A0A8T5NK19-F1
#
_cell.length_a   1.000
_cell.length_b   1.000
_cell.length_c   1.000
_cell.angle_alpha   90.00
_cell.angle_beta   90.00
_cell.angle_gamma   90.00
#
_symmetry.space_group_name_H-M   'P 1'
#
loop_
_entity.id
_entity.type
_entity.pdbx_description
1 polymer ?
#
loop_
_entity_poly.entity_id
_entity_poly.type
_entity_poly.pdbx_seq_one_letter_code
_entity_poly.pdbx_strand_id
1 'polypeptide(L)' 'MEIVKLKCANCSKDLYIQEDHIREKMFCTLGCMDVYSSERPADHIRFT' A
#
# COMPACT_ATOMS: atom_id res chain seq x y z
N MET A 1 20.85 -3.53 -7.44
CA MET A 1 19.69 -3.16 -6.60
C MET A 1 19.28 -1.77 -7.02
N GLU A 2 18.08 -1.63 -7.59
CA GLU A 2 17.53 -0.35 -8.04
C GLU A 2 16.45 0.11 -7.07
N ILE A 3 16.46 1.40 -6.72
CA ILE A 3 15.43 2.03 -5.89
C ILE A 3 14.48 2.76 -6.82
N VAL A 4 13.21 2.38 -6.78
CA VAL A 4 12.16 3.02 -7.56
C VAL A 4 11.37 4.00 -6.71
N LYS A 5 10.85 5.03 -7.37
CA LYS A 5 9.95 6.02 -6.76
C LYS A 5 8.50 5.61 -7.01
N LEU A 6 7.74 5.42 -5.94
CA LEU A 6 6.34 5.03 -5.94
C LEU A 6 5.52 6.02 -5.10
N LYS A 7 4.20 5.90 -5.10
CA LYS A 7 3.32 6.67 -4.21
C LYS A 7 2.60 5.77 -3.23
N CYS A 8 2.42 6.25 -2.00
CA CYS A 8 1.56 5.64 -1.00
C CYS A 8 0.13 5.55 -1.55
N ALA A 9 -0.44 4.36 -1.55
CA ALA A 9 -1.79 4.11 -2.07
C ALA A 9 -2.89 4.83 -1.28
N ASN A 10 -2.60 5.27 -0.05
CA ASN A 10 -3.53 6.02 0.79
C ASN A 10 -3.33 7.55 0.68
N CYS A 11 -2.15 8.04 1.08
CA CYS A 11 -1.91 9.48 1.23
C CYS A 11 -1.12 10.10 0.07
N SER A 12 -0.80 9.34 -0.98
CA SER A 12 -0.06 9.79 -2.17
C SER A 12 1.35 10.34 -1.94
N LYS A 13 1.92 10.21 -0.74
CA LYS A 13 3.32 10.55 -0.45
C LYS A 13 4.28 9.68 -1.26
N ASP A 14 5.41 10.26 -1.65
CA ASP A 14 6.47 9.54 -2.35
C ASP A 14 7.14 8.49 -1.45
N LEU A 15 7.36 7.31 -2.00
CA LEU A 15 8.05 6.17 -1.39
C LEU A 15 9.24 5.77 -2.25
N TYR A 16 10.33 5.39 -1.61
CA TYR A 16 11.53 4.91 -2.27
C TYR A 16 11.74 3.46 -1.82
N ILE A 17 11.45 2.52 -2.70
CA ILE A 17 11.42 1.09 -2.40
C ILE A 17 12.33 0.39 -3.39
N GLN A 18 12.99 -0.68 -2.94
CA GLN A 18 13.77 -1.52 -3.84
C GLN A 18 12.82 -2.27 -4.78
N GLU A 19 13.19 -2.38 -6.05
CA GLU A 19 12.30 -2.93 -7.08
C GLU A 19 11.78 -4.34 -6.77
N ASP A 20 12.61 -5.17 -6.12
CA ASP A 20 12.29 -6.52 -5.66
C ASP A 20 11.28 -6.58 -4.50
N HIS A 21 11.06 -5.46 -3.80
CA HIS A 21 10.15 -5.35 -2.67
C HIS A 21 8.82 -4.63 -3.03
N ILE A 22 8.61 -4.29 -4.30
CA ILE A 22 7.37 -3.65 -4.75
C ILE A 22 6.21 -4.64 -4.62
N ARG A 23 5.13 -4.19 -3.97
CA ARG A 23 3.83 -4.86 -3.96
C ARG A 23 2.79 -4.03 -4.72
N GLU A 24 1.65 -4.65 -5.03
CA GLU A 24 0.55 -3.99 -5.74
C GLU A 24 0.07 -2.70 -5.05
N LYS A 25 0.09 -2.68 -3.71
CA LYS A 25 -0.18 -1.50 -2.88
C LYS A 25 0.96 -1.28 -1.90
N MET A 26 1.49 -0.07 -1.88
CA MET A 26 2.55 0.36 -0.97
C MET A 26 2.07 1.50 -0.07
N PHE A 27 2.53 1.51 1.18
CA PHE A 27 2.08 2.45 2.20
C PHE A 27 3.28 3.06 2.93
N CYS A 28 3.21 4.36 3.24
CA CYS A 28 4.27 5.03 3.99
C CYS A 28 4.33 4.64 5.46
N THR A 29 3.21 4.20 6.02
CA THR A 29 3.05 3.83 7.43
C THR A 29 2.00 2.74 7.56
N LEU A 30 2.06 1.96 8.65
CA LEU A 30 1.00 0.99 9.01
C LEU A 30 -0.36 1.68 9.11
N GLY A 31 -0.44 2.88 9.70
CA GLY A 31 -1.71 3.62 9.74
C GLY A 31 -2.30 3.95 8.36
N CYS A 32 -1.48 4.19 7.33
CA CYS A 32 -2.00 4.35 5.96
C CYS A 32 -2.53 3.04 5.38
N MET A 33 -1.93 1.91 5.75
CA MET A 33 -2.42 0.58 5.37
C MET A 33 -3.75 0.26 6.07
N ASP A 34 -3.85 0.56 7.37
CA ASP A 34 -5.06 0.32 8.17
C ASP A 34 -6.24 1.15 7.66
N VAL A 35 -6.03 2.45 7.43
CA VAL A 35 -7.06 3.36 6.87
C VAL A 35 -7.50 2.87 5.49
N TYR A 36 -6.54 2.55 4.61
CA TYR A 36 -6.85 2.06 3.26
C TYR A 36 -7.68 0.77 3.29
N SER A 37 -7.35 -0.16 4.21
CA SER A 37 -8.06 -1.44 4.36
C SER A 37 -9.45 -1.27 5.00
N SER A 38 -9.62 -0.24 5.83
CA SER A 38 -10.89 0.04 6.51
C SER A 38 -11.88 0.79 5.60
N GLU A 39 -11.39 1.71 4.77
CA GLU A 39 -12.22 2.52 3.86
C GLU A 39 -12.55 1.79 2.55
N ARG A 40 -11.70 0.84 2.16
CA ARG A 40 -11.91 -0.04 1.00
C ARG A 40 -11.94 -1.46 1.52
N PRO A 41 -13.09 -1.93 2.05
CA PRO A 41 -13.23 -3.34 2.38
C PRO A 41 -12.88 -4.11 1.11
N ALA A 42 -11.76 -4.82 1.14
CA ALA A 42 -11.39 -5.69 0.05
C ALA A 42 -12.58 -6.61 -0.23
N ASP A 43 -12.91 -6.78 -1.50
CA ASP A 43 -13.95 -7.66 -2.05
C ASP A 43 -13.75 -9.16 -1.75
N HIS A 44 -13.08 -9.49 -0.66
CA HIS A 44 -13.01 -10.82 -0.08
C HIS A 44 -13.06 -10.59 1.45
N ILE A 45 -14.23 -10.72 2.09
CA ILE A 45 -14.77 -12.01 2.43
C ILE A 45 -16.24 -11.83 2.86
N ARG A 46 -17.19 -12.39 2.09
CA ARG A 46 -18.42 -12.95 2.66
C ARG A 46 -18.00 -14.21 3.42
N PHE A 47 -17.74 -14.12 4.72
CA PHE A 47 -18.01 -15.27 5.58
C PHE A 47 -19.48 -15.12 5.97
N THR A 48 -20.24 -16.09 5.46
CA THR A 48 -21.56 -16.52 5.94
C THR A 48 -21.73 -16.36 7.45
#